data_AF-A0AAV6NHS5-F1
#
_entry.id   AF-A0AAV6NHS5-F1
#
_cell.length_a   1.000
_cell.length_b   1.000
_cell.length_c   1.000
_cell.angle_alpha   90.00
_cell.angle_beta   90.00
_cell.angle_gamma   90.00
#
_symmetry.space_group_name_H-M   'P 1'
#
loop_
_entity.id
_entity.type
_entity.pdbx_description
1 polymer ?
#
loop_
_entity_poly.entity_id
_entity_poly.type
_entity_poly.pdbx_seq_one_letter_code
_entity_poly.pdbx_strand_id
1 'polypeptide(L)'
;MQRGLTVPKVFYRTTVATGGYARTLAFNPNKMEIFNWVVLEKLKESGIIHGIIDNFDMTFPWHFDNRCNDGVHYGRAPAKLTWRDGQIGHQYFLDLMLAHILLNALCS
;
A
#
# COMPACT_ATOMS: atom_id res chain seq x y z
N MET A 1 31.08 1.80 -10.13
CA MET A 1 31.28 3.06 -9.40
C MET A 1 29.95 3.50 -8.79
N GLN A 2 29.79 3.34 -7.47
CA GLN A 2 28.69 3.98 -6.72
C GLN A 2 28.98 5.48 -6.67
N ARG A 3 28.00 6.32 -7.01
CA ARG A 3 28.11 7.79 -7.10
C ARG A 3 28.26 8.50 -5.74
N GLY A 4 28.88 7.87 -4.73
CA GLY A 4 28.95 8.43 -3.37
C GLY A 4 27.60 8.66 -2.69
N LEU A 5 26.53 8.04 -3.21
CA LEU A 5 25.18 8.16 -2.67
C LEU A 5 24.95 7.09 -1.61
N THR A 6 24.38 7.48 -0.46
CA THR A 6 23.93 6.55 0.58
C THR A 6 22.82 5.67 0.02
N VAL A 7 22.95 4.35 0.18
CA VAL A 7 21.90 3.41 -0.22
C VAL A 7 20.67 3.66 0.65
N PRO A 8 19.47 3.80 0.06
CA PRO A 8 18.25 4.01 0.84
C PRO A 8 17.93 2.76 1.66
N LYS A 9 17.42 2.96 2.87
CA LYS A 9 16.78 1.88 3.63
C LYS A 9 15.51 1.46 2.90
N VAL A 10 15.31 0.16 2.74
CA VAL A 10 14.12 -0.41 2.07
C VAL A 10 13.22 -1.03 3.13
N PHE A 11 11.97 -0.57 3.20
CA PHE A 11 10.94 -1.15 4.05
C PHE A 11 9.91 -1.85 3.19
N TYR A 12 9.60 -3.11 3.50
CA TYR A 12 8.56 -3.87 2.81
C TYR A 12 7.23 -3.70 3.52
N ARG A 13 6.18 -3.38 2.77
CA ARG A 13 4.83 -3.15 3.30
C ARG A 13 3.87 -4.19 2.75
N THR A 14 3.29 -5.00 3.63
CA THR A 14 2.21 -5.91 3.29
C THR A 14 0.87 -5.26 3.69
N THR A 15 -0.15 -5.37 2.85
CA THR A 15 -1.51 -5.02 3.27
C THR A 15 -2.52 -5.83 2.46
N VAL A 16 -3.58 -6.28 3.12
CA VAL A 16 -4.66 -7.05 2.53
C VAL A 16 -5.90 -6.18 2.53
N ALA A 17 -6.17 -5.48 1.43
CA ALA A 17 -7.43 -4.75 1.25
C ALA A 17 -7.69 -4.41 -0.21
N THR A 18 -8.90 -4.76 -0.68
CA THR A 18 -9.45 -4.26 -1.94
C THR A 18 -10.20 -2.94 -1.69
N GLY A 19 -10.32 -2.10 -2.71
CA GLY A 19 -11.11 -0.87 -2.69
C GLY A 19 -12.50 -1.04 -3.29
N GLY A 20 -13.38 -0.08 -3.02
CA GLY A 20 -14.69 0.02 -3.66
C GLY A 20 -15.56 -1.24 -3.58
N TYR A 21 -16.19 -1.59 -4.70
CA TYR A 21 -17.10 -2.75 -4.77
C TYR A 21 -16.37 -4.08 -4.55
N ALA A 22 -15.05 -4.13 -4.78
CA ALA A 22 -14.28 -5.35 -4.59
C ALA A 22 -14.17 -5.77 -3.12
N ARG A 23 -14.56 -4.90 -2.18
CA ARG A 23 -14.66 -5.21 -0.74
C ARG A 23 -15.76 -6.21 -0.41
N THR A 24 -16.82 -6.24 -1.22
CA THR A 24 -17.94 -7.17 -1.01
C THR A 24 -17.74 -8.49 -1.75
N LEU A 25 -16.66 -8.62 -2.54
CA LEU A 25 -16.33 -9.86 -3.22
C LEU A 25 -15.69 -10.84 -2.24
N ALA A 26 -15.89 -12.13 -2.49
CA ALA A 26 -15.18 -13.16 -1.74
C ALA A 26 -13.66 -13.04 -1.99
N PHE A 27 -12.89 -13.02 -0.91
CA PHE A 27 -11.44 -13.06 -0.94
C PHE A 27 -10.94 -14.16 0.00
N ASN A 28 -9.75 -14.70 -0.29
CA ASN A 28 -9.11 -15.70 0.54
C ASN A 28 -7.92 -15.05 1.28
N PRO A 29 -8.10 -14.61 2.54
CA PRO A 29 -7.02 -13.97 3.29
C PRO A 29 -5.83 -14.91 3.50
N ASN A 30 -6.07 -16.21 3.74
CA ASN A 30 -4.99 -17.20 3.87
C ASN A 30 -4.08 -17.27 2.63
N LYS A 31 -4.65 -17.15 1.43
CA LYS A 31 -3.87 -17.10 0.19
C LYS A 31 -2.93 -15.89 0.15
N MET A 32 -3.42 -14.73 0.61
CA MET A 32 -2.62 -13.50 0.66
C MET A 32 -1.53 -13.56 1.73
N GLU A 33 -1.84 -14.14 2.90
CA GLU A 33 -0.84 -14.36 3.97
C GLU A 33 0.31 -15.26 3.51
N ILE A 34 -0.01 -16.38 2.85
CA ILE A 34 1.02 -17.29 2.31
C ILE A 34 1.88 -16.58 1.25
N PHE A 35 1.25 -15.80 0.36
CA PHE A 35 1.99 -15.03 -0.63
C PHE A 35 2.92 -14.01 0.03
N ASN A 36 2.41 -13.24 1.00
CA ASN A 36 3.20 -12.26 1.75
C ASN A 36 4.40 -12.91 2.46
N TRP A 37 4.19 -14.10 3.04
CA TRP A 37 5.24 -14.89 3.68
C TRP A 37 6.36 -15.25 2.71
N VAL A 38 6.02 -15.84 1.55
CA VAL A 38 7.01 -16.25 0.54
C VAL A 38 7.80 -15.04 0.01
N VAL A 39 7.13 -13.93 -0.29
CA VAL A 39 7.80 -12.70 -0.77
C VAL A 39 8.76 -12.18 0.30
N LEU A 40 8.30 -12.12 1.56
CA LEU A 40 9.11 -11.63 2.65
C LEU A 40 10.35 -12.51 2.89
N GLU A 41 10.20 -13.82 2.83
CA GLU A 41 11.32 -14.78 2.95
C GLU A 41 12.38 -14.49 1.88
N LYS A 42 11.98 -14.33 0.61
CA LYS A 42 12.93 -14.03 -0.48
C LYS A 42 13.57 -12.66 -0.37
N LEU A 43 12.83 -11.66 0.09
CA LEU A 43 13.39 -10.34 0.36
C LEU A 43 14.42 -10.35 1.50
N LYS A 44 14.18 -11.13 2.56
CA LYS A 44 15.15 -11.36 3.64
C LYS A 44 16.40 -12.08 3.15
N GLU A 45 16.24 -13.17 2.39
CA GLU A 45 17.35 -13.93 1.80
C GLU A 45 18.24 -13.06 0.91
N SER A 46 17.64 -12.12 0.17
CA SER A 46 18.38 -11.19 -0.69
C SER A 46 19.13 -10.07 0.04
N GLY A 47 18.88 -9.88 1.35
CA GLY A 47 19.47 -8.80 2.14
C GLY A 47 19.00 -7.38 1.75
N ILE A 48 17.94 -7.26 0.95
CA ILE A 48 17.47 -5.95 0.43
C ILE A 48 16.66 -5.19 1.48
N ILE A 49 15.88 -5.87 2.32
CA ILE A 49 14.96 -5.22 3.26
C ILE A 49 15.61 -4.91 4.60
N HIS A 50 15.23 -3.77 5.16
CA HIS A 50 15.71 -3.23 6.42
C HIS A 50 14.63 -3.24 7.50
N GLY A 51 13.38 -3.49 7.12
CA GLY A 51 12.23 -3.53 8.03
C GLY A 51 10.95 -3.91 7.29
N ILE A 52 9.92 -4.21 8.09
CA ILE A 52 8.61 -4.62 7.61
C ILE A 52 7.56 -3.73 8.29
N ILE A 53 6.59 -3.28 7.52
CA ILE A 53 5.39 -2.63 8.03
C ILE A 53 4.23 -3.56 7.69
N ASP A 54 3.73 -4.24 8.71
CA ASP A 54 2.68 -5.24 8.56
C ASP A 54 1.44 -4.81 9.32
N ASN A 55 0.36 -4.56 8.60
CA ASN A 55 -0.91 -4.19 9.19
C ASN A 55 -2.07 -4.54 8.24
N PHE A 56 -3.15 -5.04 8.83
CA PHE A 56 -4.35 -5.42 8.10
C PHE A 56 -5.10 -4.17 7.65
N ASP A 57 -5.35 -4.05 6.34
CA ASP A 57 -6.07 -2.94 5.71
C ASP A 57 -5.68 -1.54 6.24
N MET A 58 -4.41 -1.15 6.05
CA MET A 58 -3.98 0.22 6.36
C MET A 58 -4.73 1.27 5.54
N THR A 59 -5.46 0.84 4.50
CA THR A 59 -6.26 1.72 3.67
C THR A 59 -7.62 2.07 4.24
N PHE A 60 -8.06 1.39 5.31
CA PHE A 60 -9.38 1.51 5.91
C PHE A 60 -9.88 2.96 6.08
N PRO A 61 -9.06 3.92 6.56
CA PRO A 61 -9.50 5.31 6.71
C PRO A 61 -9.94 6.00 5.41
N TRP A 62 -9.60 5.45 4.25
CA TRP A 62 -9.90 6.02 2.92
C TRP A 62 -10.95 5.24 2.14
N HIS A 63 -11.72 4.37 2.83
CA HIS A 63 -12.74 3.52 2.19
C HIS A 63 -14.09 4.22 1.99
N PHE A 64 -14.30 5.40 2.59
CA PHE A 64 -15.63 6.01 2.74
C PHE A 64 -16.22 6.59 1.46
N ASP A 65 -15.40 7.17 0.57
CA ASP A 65 -15.87 7.92 -0.58
C ASP A 65 -15.28 7.46 -1.93
N ASN A 66 -14.43 6.44 -1.92
CA ASN A 66 -13.69 5.95 -3.09
C ASN A 66 -12.85 7.02 -3.82
N ARG A 67 -12.57 8.16 -3.19
CA ARG A 67 -11.75 9.23 -3.80
C ARG A 67 -10.26 8.91 -3.83
N CYS A 68 -9.91 7.75 -3.27
CA CYS A 68 -8.57 7.22 -3.07
C CYS A 68 -8.34 5.84 -3.75
N ASN A 69 -9.35 5.25 -4.40
CA ASN A 69 -9.22 4.05 -5.23
C ASN A 69 -9.82 4.21 -6.63
N ASP A 70 -9.42 3.36 -7.57
CA ASP A 70 -9.98 3.31 -8.94
C ASP A 70 -11.30 2.51 -9.03
N GLY A 71 -11.93 2.23 -7.89
CA GLY A 71 -13.07 1.33 -7.74
C GLY A 71 -12.70 -0.09 -7.31
N VAL A 72 -11.42 -0.49 -7.38
CA VAL A 72 -10.92 -1.84 -6.98
C VAL A 72 -9.58 -1.78 -6.24
N HIS A 73 -8.67 -0.88 -6.62
CA HIS A 73 -7.30 -0.80 -6.11
C HIS A 73 -6.99 0.58 -5.51
N TYR A 74 -6.30 0.58 -4.39
CA TYR A 74 -5.68 1.78 -3.82
C TYR A 74 -4.30 2.02 -4.45
N GLY A 75 -3.93 3.29 -4.65
CA GLY A 75 -2.55 3.67 -4.96
C GLY A 75 -2.25 3.89 -6.45
N ARG A 76 -3.24 4.30 -7.25
CA ARG A 76 -2.96 4.81 -8.60
C ARG A 76 -2.13 6.10 -8.51
N ALA A 77 -1.25 6.28 -9.51
CA ALA A 77 -0.55 7.54 -9.67
C ALA A 77 -1.55 8.70 -9.80
N PRO A 78 -1.25 9.87 -9.21
CA PRO A 78 -2.08 11.06 -9.33
C PRO A 78 -2.41 11.35 -10.80
N ALA A 79 -3.69 11.53 -11.10
CA ALA A 79 -4.14 11.86 -12.45
C ALA A 79 -5.21 12.94 -12.37
N LYS A 80 -5.16 13.93 -13.27
CA LYS A 80 -6.24 14.91 -13.49
C LYS A 80 -7.38 14.29 -14.31
N LEU A 81 -7.78 13.08 -13.92
CA LEU A 81 -8.87 12.34 -14.54
C LEU A 81 -10.04 12.32 -13.57
N THR A 82 -11.25 12.35 -14.12
CA THR A 82 -12.48 12.15 -13.36
C THR A 82 -12.58 10.69 -12.92
N TRP A 83 -12.84 10.47 -11.64
CA TRP A 83 -12.96 9.15 -11.03
C TRP A 83 -14.43 8.70 -11.01
N ARG A 84 -14.68 7.51 -10.44
CA ARG A 84 -15.98 6.82 -10.53
C ARG A 84 -17.13 7.59 -9.89
N ASP A 85 -16.83 8.52 -8.98
CA ASP A 85 -17.76 9.42 -8.32
C ASP A 85 -18.01 10.74 -9.09
N GLY A 86 -17.40 10.91 -10.27
CA GLY A 86 -17.51 12.13 -11.07
C GLY A 86 -16.60 13.27 -10.59
N GLN A 87 -15.74 13.05 -9.59
CA GLN A 87 -14.81 14.06 -9.06
C GLN A 87 -13.37 13.80 -9.52
N ILE A 88 -12.50 14.80 -9.36
CA ILE A 88 -11.05 14.59 -9.56
C ILE A 88 -10.51 13.79 -8.36
N GLY A 89 -9.84 12.67 -8.64
CA GLY A 89 -9.22 11.83 -7.62
C GLY A 89 -8.17 12.55 -6.79
N HIS A 90 -7.96 12.09 -5.55
CA HIS A 90 -7.01 12.72 -4.64
C HIS A 90 -5.57 12.63 -5.18
N GLN A 91 -5.03 13.78 -5.62
CA GLN A 91 -3.68 13.88 -6.18
C GLN A 91 -2.56 13.57 -5.17
N TYR A 92 -2.87 13.61 -3.88
CA TYR A 92 -1.92 13.38 -2.80
C TYR A 92 -2.16 12.06 -2.06
N PHE A 93 -2.97 11.15 -2.63
CA PHE A 93 -3.28 9.89 -1.94
C PHE A 93 -2.02 9.09 -1.60
N LEU A 94 -1.04 9.05 -2.51
CA LEU A 94 0.25 8.39 -2.27
C LEU A 94 0.99 9.02 -1.09
N ASP A 95 1.03 10.35 -1.02
CA ASP A 95 1.72 11.10 0.05
C ASP A 95 1.01 10.94 1.39
N LEU A 96 -0.33 10.97 1.40
CA LEU A 96 -1.15 10.72 2.58
C LEU A 96 -0.99 9.29 3.10
N MET A 97 -0.97 8.30 2.20
CA MET A 97 -0.65 6.93 2.56
C MET A 97 0.75 6.80 3.12
N LEU A 98 1.76 7.43 2.50
CA LEU A 98 3.12 7.40 2.98
C LEU A 98 3.22 7.98 4.39
N ALA A 99 2.59 9.13 4.63
CA ALA A 99 2.52 9.72 5.97
C ALA A 99 1.87 8.76 6.98
N HIS A 100 0.76 8.11 6.62
CA HIS A 100 0.08 7.14 7.49
C HIS A 100 0.95 5.89 7.77
N ILE A 101 1.65 5.39 6.76
CA ILE A 101 2.59 4.27 6.87
C ILE A 101 3.74 4.62 7.82
N LEU A 102 4.32 5.82 7.66
CA LEU A 102 5.39 6.31 8.52
C LEU A 102 4.91 6.53 9.96
N LEU A 103 3.71 7.08 10.14
CA LEU A 103 3.11 7.23 11.48
C LEU A 103 2.85 5.87 12.14
N ASN A 104 2.32 4.89 11.41
CA ASN A 104 2.19 3.53 11.93
C ASN A 104 3.56 2.99 12.38
N ALA A 105 4.58 3.08 11.53
CA ALA A 105 5.91 2.57 11.84
C ALA A 105 6.63 3.30 13.01
N LEU A 106 6.27 4.56 13.28
CA LEU A 106 6.84 5.34 14.39
C LEU A 106 6.09 5.15 15.71
N CYS A 107 4.79 4.85 15.65
CA CYS A 107 3.92 4.77 16.83
C CYS A 107 3.62 3.33 17.28
N SER A 108 4.03 2.32 16.50
CA SER A 108 4.03 0.89 16.87
C SER A 108 5.32 0.48 17.56
#